data_AF-A0A356EBB9-F1
#
_entry.id   AF-A0A356EBB9-F1
#
_cell.length_a   1.000
_cell.length_b   1.000
_cell.length_c   1.000
_cell.angle_alpha   90.00
_cell.angle_beta   90.00
_cell.angle_gamma   90.00
#
_symmetry.space_group_name_H-M   'P 1'
#
loop_
_entity.id
_entity.type
_entity.pdbx_description
1 polymer ?
#
loop_
_entity_poly.entity_id
_entity_poly.type
_entity_poly.pdbx_seq_one_letter_code
_entity_poly.pdbx_strand_id
1 'polypeptide(L)'
;MTNTCTLNKKSSYTYEDLLASGRGELFGEKGPQLPAPTMLMMDRVIEMNETGGNFGKGYIEAELDIHPELFFFKCHFIGDPVMPGCLGLDAMWQLVGFYLGWIGGEGKGRALGVGEVKFTGQILPNAKKVTYRIHMKRVINRKLVMGVADGEVEVDGRVIYTATDLKVGLFQDTSSF
;
A
#
# COMPACT_ATOMS: atom_id res chain seq x y z
N MET A 1 0.21 26.48 -10.25
CA MET A 1 -0.95 25.57 -10.34
C MET A 1 -1.24 25.12 -8.94
N THR A 2 -2.39 25.50 -8.39
CA THR A 2 -2.86 25.01 -7.08
C THR A 2 -3.05 23.50 -7.20
N ASN A 3 -2.31 22.73 -6.39
CA ASN A 3 -2.38 21.28 -6.39
C ASN A 3 -3.74 20.86 -5.81
N THR A 4 -4.67 20.41 -6.66
CA THR A 4 -6.08 20.18 -6.28
C THR A 4 -6.34 18.80 -5.67
N CYS A 5 -5.39 17.86 -5.76
CA CYS A 5 -5.64 16.46 -5.41
C CYS A 5 -5.64 16.16 -3.90
N THR A 6 -5.16 17.05 -3.04
CA THR A 6 -5.19 16.86 -1.58
C THR A 6 -5.27 18.19 -0.83
N LEU A 7 -6.45 18.80 -0.78
CA LEU A 7 -6.67 20.03 0.00
C LEU A 7 -6.59 19.80 1.53
N ASN A 8 -6.81 18.57 2.02
CA ASN A 8 -6.81 18.22 3.44
C ASN A 8 -6.04 16.90 3.68
N LYS A 9 -4.71 16.95 3.63
CA LYS A 9 -3.87 15.79 3.99
C LYS A 9 -4.12 15.41 5.45
N LYS A 10 -4.44 14.14 5.70
CA LYS A 10 -4.56 13.54 7.03
C LYS A 10 -3.32 12.67 7.30
N SER A 11 -2.96 12.47 8.56
CA SER A 11 -1.91 11.53 8.97
C SER A 11 -2.44 10.10 9.17
N SER A 12 -3.75 9.89 9.07
CA SER A 12 -4.41 8.58 9.21
C SER A 12 -5.70 8.52 8.39
N TYR A 13 -6.07 7.33 7.93
CA TYR A 13 -7.23 7.08 7.07
C TYR A 13 -7.99 5.82 7.51
N THR A 14 -9.30 5.93 7.60
CA THR A 14 -10.22 4.85 7.97
C THR A 14 -10.57 3.97 6.76
N TYR A 15 -11.20 2.81 6.98
CA TYR A 15 -11.63 1.94 5.90
C TYR A 15 -12.53 2.65 4.88
N GLU A 16 -13.46 3.49 5.34
CA GLU A 16 -14.33 4.28 4.47
C GLU A 16 -13.54 5.29 3.62
N ASP A 17 -12.48 5.90 4.17
CA ASP A 17 -11.59 6.75 3.37
C ASP A 17 -10.84 5.92 2.30
N LEU A 18 -10.43 4.68 2.61
CA LEU A 18 -9.76 3.80 1.65
C LEU A 18 -10.71 3.30 0.56
N LEU A 19 -11.98 3.02 0.90
CA LEU A 19 -13.02 2.71 -0.08
C LEU A 19 -13.30 3.92 -0.97
N ALA A 20 -13.33 5.14 -0.43
CA ALA A 20 -13.44 6.37 -1.21
C ALA A 20 -12.23 6.57 -2.13
N SER A 21 -11.02 6.20 -1.70
CA SER A 21 -9.84 6.16 -2.59
C SER A 21 -10.03 5.18 -3.74
N GLY A 22 -10.56 3.98 -3.47
CA GLY A 22 -10.88 3.00 -4.50
C GLY A 22 -11.89 3.52 -5.55
N ARG A 23 -12.82 4.38 -5.13
CA ARG A 23 -13.79 5.04 -6.03
C ARG A 23 -13.26 6.31 -6.72
N GLY A 24 -12.03 6.75 -6.41
CA GLY A 24 -11.45 7.98 -6.97
C GLY A 24 -11.98 9.27 -6.32
N GLU A 25 -12.67 9.16 -5.19
CA GLU A 25 -13.27 10.29 -4.48
C GLU A 25 -12.27 10.99 -3.56
N LEU A 26 -11.24 10.27 -3.07
CA LEU A 26 -10.31 10.79 -2.06
C LEU A 26 -9.27 11.76 -2.63
N PHE A 27 -8.62 11.40 -3.74
CA PHE A 27 -7.60 12.24 -4.38
C PHE A 27 -8.11 12.96 -5.65
N GLY A 28 -9.42 12.91 -5.88
CA GLY A 28 -10.09 13.46 -7.07
C GLY A 28 -9.77 12.68 -8.35
N GLU A 29 -10.40 13.10 -9.46
CA GLU A 29 -10.36 12.39 -10.76
C GLU A 29 -8.95 12.22 -11.35
N LYS A 30 -7.99 13.07 -10.95
CA LYS A 30 -6.61 13.03 -11.42
C LYS A 30 -5.66 12.30 -10.48
N GLY A 31 -6.09 11.97 -9.28
CA GLY A 31 -5.29 11.24 -8.31
C GLY A 31 -5.26 9.73 -8.56
N PRO A 32 -4.34 9.01 -7.93
CA PRO A 32 -4.35 7.55 -7.98
C PRO A 32 -5.50 6.98 -7.15
N GLN A 33 -5.89 5.75 -7.46
CA GLN A 33 -6.89 4.99 -6.73
C GLN A 33 -6.21 3.79 -6.07
N LEU A 34 -6.67 3.42 -4.88
CA LEU A 34 -6.44 2.08 -4.35
C LEU A 34 -7.29 1.06 -5.14
N PRO A 35 -6.94 -0.24 -5.12
CA PRO A 35 -7.88 -1.28 -5.50
C PRO A 35 -9.14 -1.23 -4.62
N ALA A 36 -10.28 -1.62 -5.18
CA ALA A 36 -11.48 -1.91 -4.39
C ALA A 36 -11.42 -3.35 -3.82
N PRO A 37 -12.23 -3.69 -2.80
CA PRO A 37 -12.44 -5.08 -2.41
C PRO A 37 -12.84 -5.94 -3.63
N THR A 38 -12.32 -7.17 -3.76
CA THR A 38 -11.54 -7.94 -2.77
C THR A 38 -10.01 -7.77 -2.88
N MET A 39 -9.52 -6.81 -3.66
CA MET A 39 -8.07 -6.58 -3.85
C MET A 39 -7.49 -5.51 -2.91
N LEU A 40 -8.33 -4.75 -2.19
CA LEU A 40 -7.87 -3.84 -1.13
C LEU A 40 -7.34 -4.64 0.07
N MET A 41 -6.04 -4.53 0.35
CA MET A 41 -5.35 -5.37 1.35
C MET A 41 -5.04 -4.68 2.69
N MET A 42 -5.78 -3.62 3.03
CA MET A 42 -5.66 -2.91 4.29
C MET A 42 -7.01 -2.33 4.71
N ASP A 43 -7.28 -2.33 6.00
CA ASP A 43 -8.48 -1.75 6.60
C ASP A 43 -8.28 -0.30 7.01
N ARG A 44 -7.03 0.10 7.30
CA ARG A 44 -6.71 1.44 7.76
C ARG A 44 -5.25 1.79 7.53
N VAL A 45 -5.00 3.08 7.39
CA VAL A 45 -3.66 3.68 7.51
C VAL A 45 -3.63 4.43 8.83
N ILE A 46 -2.77 4.00 9.75
CA ILE A 46 -2.70 4.58 11.11
C ILE A 46 -1.70 5.73 11.21
N GLU A 47 -0.71 5.77 10.32
CA GLU A 47 0.30 6.81 10.28
C GLU A 47 0.79 7.09 8.85
N MET A 48 0.91 8.37 8.51
CA MET A 48 1.54 8.88 7.30
C MET A 48 2.32 10.15 7.59
N ASN A 49 3.59 10.16 7.19
CA ASN A 49 4.48 11.31 7.35
C ASN A 49 5.31 11.54 6.09
N GLU A 50 5.60 12.81 5.77
CA GLU A 50 6.55 13.18 4.71
C GLU A 50 8.03 13.02 5.14
N THR A 51 8.27 12.89 6.44
CA THR A 51 9.59 12.72 7.05
C THR A 51 9.63 11.45 7.91
N GLY A 52 10.80 11.10 8.46
CA GLY A 52 10.97 9.87 9.23
C GLY A 52 11.14 8.62 8.36
N GLY A 53 10.92 7.45 8.96
CA GLY A 53 11.30 6.16 8.40
C GLY A 53 12.82 5.98 8.31
N ASN A 54 13.27 4.81 7.85
CA ASN A 54 14.69 4.43 7.86
C ASN A 54 15.59 5.35 7.01
N PHE A 55 15.01 6.13 6.09
CA PHE A 55 15.72 7.02 5.18
C PHE A 55 15.39 8.50 5.37
N GLY A 56 14.54 8.86 6.34
CA GLY A 56 14.14 10.24 6.62
C GLY A 56 13.30 10.91 5.54
N LYS A 57 12.69 10.15 4.62
CA LYS A 57 11.98 10.67 3.43
C LYS A 57 10.50 10.28 3.36
N GLY A 58 9.96 9.82 4.49
CA GLY A 58 8.56 9.50 4.66
C GLY A 58 8.35 8.09 5.18
N TYR A 59 7.21 7.93 5.85
CA TYR A 59 6.82 6.71 6.52
C TYR A 59 5.31 6.50 6.38
N ILE A 60 4.91 5.24 6.18
CA ILE A 60 3.52 4.81 6.23
C ILE A 60 3.42 3.58 7.14
N GLU A 61 2.43 3.57 8.03
CA GLU A 61 2.02 2.38 8.77
C GLU A 61 0.52 2.12 8.55
N ALA A 62 0.19 0.88 8.20
CA ALA A 62 -1.18 0.46 7.87
C ALA A 62 -1.46 -0.93 8.44
N GLU A 63 -2.75 -1.27 8.55
CA GLU A 63 -3.18 -2.52 9.17
C GLU A 63 -4.27 -3.22 8.35
N LEU A 64 -4.29 -4.54 8.43
CA LEU A 64 -5.36 -5.42 7.96
C LEU A 64 -5.77 -6.34 9.11
N ASP A 65 -7.05 -6.36 9.46
CA ASP A 65 -7.60 -7.28 10.45
C ASP A 65 -7.76 -8.66 9.82
N ILE A 66 -7.32 -9.69 10.54
CA ILE A 66 -7.39 -11.08 10.08
C ILE A 66 -8.54 -11.80 10.77
N HIS A 67 -9.36 -12.46 9.96
CA HIS A 67 -10.40 -13.35 10.42
C HIS A 67 -10.58 -14.53 9.43
N PRO A 68 -11.06 -15.71 9.88
CA PRO A 68 -11.12 -16.92 9.05
C PRO A 68 -11.97 -16.82 7.79
N GLU A 69 -12.89 -15.86 7.72
CA GLU A 69 -13.86 -15.70 6.64
C GLU A 69 -13.29 -14.93 5.43
N LEU A 70 -12.10 -14.33 5.55
CA LEU A 70 -11.42 -13.65 4.44
C LEU A 70 -11.31 -14.59 3.23
N PHE A 71 -11.62 -14.05 2.05
CA PHE A 71 -11.90 -14.84 0.85
C PHE A 71 -10.75 -15.79 0.48
N PHE A 72 -9.51 -15.34 0.67
CA PHE A 72 -8.32 -16.06 0.24
C PHE A 72 -8.06 -17.33 1.06
N PHE A 73 -8.48 -17.39 2.34
CA PHE A 73 -8.31 -18.61 3.14
C PHE A 73 -9.17 -19.77 2.65
N LYS A 74 -10.26 -19.48 1.93
CA LYS A 74 -11.17 -20.51 1.40
C LYS A 74 -10.61 -21.20 0.17
N CYS A 75 -9.65 -20.58 -0.53
CA CYS A 75 -9.10 -21.09 -1.78
C CYS A 75 -7.57 -21.30 -1.77
N HIS A 76 -6.86 -20.78 -0.77
CA HIS A 76 -5.41 -20.82 -0.71
C HIS A 76 -4.92 -21.33 0.65
N PHE A 77 -4.77 -22.63 0.84
CA PHE A 77 -5.23 -23.75 0.00
C PHE A 77 -6.40 -24.46 0.67
N ILE A 78 -7.13 -25.29 -0.09
CA ILE A 78 -8.17 -26.16 0.51
C ILE A 78 -7.50 -27.14 1.47
N GLY A 79 -7.81 -27.03 2.76
CA GLY A 79 -7.24 -27.88 3.82
C GLY A 79 -5.92 -27.38 4.42
N ASP A 80 -5.33 -26.31 3.87
CA ASP A 80 -4.10 -25.67 4.36
C ASP A 80 -4.19 -24.15 4.17
N PRO A 81 -5.06 -23.46 4.94
CA PRO A 81 -5.38 -22.06 4.71
C PRO A 81 -4.23 -21.13 5.15
N VAL A 82 -3.76 -20.30 4.22
CA VAL A 82 -2.70 -19.33 4.43
C VAL A 82 -2.91 -18.11 3.52
N MET A 83 -2.71 -16.89 4.03
CA MET A 83 -2.80 -15.70 3.19
C MET A 83 -1.76 -15.78 2.06
N PRO A 84 -2.13 -15.57 0.80
CA PRO A 84 -1.17 -15.50 -0.29
C PRO A 84 -0.12 -14.41 -0.02
N GLY A 85 1.17 -14.78 0.01
CA GLY A 85 2.25 -13.82 0.25
C GLY A 85 2.29 -12.68 -0.78
N CYS A 86 1.82 -12.94 -2.01
CA CYS A 86 1.69 -11.93 -3.04
C CYS A 86 0.69 -10.81 -2.69
N LEU A 87 -0.36 -11.08 -1.91
CA LEU A 87 -1.31 -10.06 -1.48
C LEU A 87 -0.71 -9.15 -0.40
N GLY A 88 0.12 -9.70 0.49
CA GLY A 88 0.90 -8.88 1.44
C GLY A 88 1.94 -8.00 0.74
N LEU A 89 2.56 -8.51 -0.34
CA LEU A 89 3.44 -7.72 -1.21
C LEU A 89 2.67 -6.62 -1.95
N ASP A 90 1.48 -6.92 -2.47
CA ASP A 90 0.64 -5.96 -3.16
C ASP A 90 0.18 -4.83 -2.24
N ALA A 91 -0.15 -5.12 -0.98
CA ALA A 91 -0.45 -4.10 0.02
C ALA A 91 0.67 -3.06 0.14
N MET A 92 1.93 -3.48 0.08
CA MET A 92 3.07 -2.55 0.13
C MET A 92 3.14 -1.66 -1.12
N TRP A 93 2.90 -2.20 -2.32
CA TRP A 93 2.80 -1.36 -3.53
C TRP A 93 1.59 -0.41 -3.48
N GLN A 94 0.44 -0.88 -3.00
CA GLN A 94 -0.75 -0.05 -2.79
C GLN A 94 -0.42 1.16 -1.90
N LEU A 95 0.28 0.95 -0.78
CA LEU A 95 0.68 2.02 0.15
C LEU A 95 1.70 3.00 -0.47
N VAL A 96 2.67 2.51 -1.25
CA VAL A 96 3.59 3.41 -1.98
C VAL A 96 2.83 4.27 -3.00
N GLY A 97 1.89 3.68 -3.76
CA GLY A 97 1.06 4.42 -4.70
C GLY A 97 0.13 5.42 -4.02
N PHE A 98 -0.48 5.02 -2.91
CA PHE A 98 -1.30 5.88 -2.06
C PHE A 98 -0.50 7.08 -1.53
N TYR A 99 0.72 6.85 -1.06
CA TYR A 99 1.63 7.91 -0.62
C TYR A 99 1.93 8.93 -1.73
N LEU A 100 2.14 8.48 -2.98
CA LEU A 100 2.36 9.38 -4.11
C LEU A 100 1.15 10.27 -4.38
N GLY A 101 -0.07 9.73 -4.29
CA GLY A 101 -1.31 10.53 -4.35
C GLY A 101 -1.43 11.49 -3.17
N TRP A 102 -1.13 11.01 -1.97
CA TRP A 102 -1.19 11.78 -0.73
C TRP A 102 -0.26 13.00 -0.72
N ILE A 103 0.92 12.91 -1.36
CA ILE A 103 1.80 14.07 -1.56
C ILE A 103 1.39 14.98 -2.74
N GLY A 104 0.23 14.72 -3.35
CA GLY A 104 -0.33 15.50 -4.45
C GLY A 104 0.23 15.12 -5.82
N GLY A 105 0.67 13.88 -6.02
CA GLY A 105 0.98 13.33 -7.32
C GLY A 105 -0.29 13.01 -8.12
N GLU A 106 -0.26 13.26 -9.42
CA GLU A 106 -1.37 12.98 -10.33
C GLU A 106 -1.03 11.79 -11.26
N GLY A 107 -2.06 11.02 -11.61
CA GLY A 107 -1.99 9.89 -12.54
C GLY A 107 -2.41 8.56 -11.90
N LYS A 108 -2.56 7.54 -12.75
CA LYS A 108 -2.95 6.19 -12.35
C LYS A 108 -1.74 5.40 -11.86
N GLY A 109 -1.86 4.76 -10.71
CA GLY A 109 -0.79 3.97 -10.11
C GLY A 109 -0.47 2.69 -10.90
N ARG A 110 0.81 2.39 -11.07
CA ARG A 110 1.32 1.11 -11.58
C ARG A 110 2.51 0.67 -10.74
N ALA A 111 2.45 -0.55 -10.21
CA ALA A 111 3.63 -1.21 -9.65
C ALA A 111 4.62 -1.48 -10.79
N LEU A 112 5.88 -1.13 -10.58
CA LEU A 112 6.97 -1.27 -11.56
C LEU A 112 7.94 -2.39 -11.17
N GLY A 113 7.67 -3.05 -10.04
CA GLY A 113 8.45 -4.16 -9.53
C GLY A 113 9.02 -3.89 -8.14
N VAL A 114 9.94 -4.76 -7.76
CA VAL A 114 10.59 -4.83 -6.45
C VAL A 114 12.01 -5.36 -6.65
N GLY A 115 12.93 -5.01 -5.76
CA GLY A 115 14.28 -5.57 -5.73
C GLY A 115 14.28 -6.99 -5.18
N GLU A 116 14.46 -7.14 -3.87
CA GLU A 116 14.40 -8.43 -3.19
C GLU A 116 13.11 -8.55 -2.39
N VAL A 117 12.51 -9.75 -2.37
CA VAL A 117 11.41 -10.10 -1.47
C VAL A 117 11.79 -11.37 -0.72
N LYS A 118 11.59 -11.37 0.60
CA LYS A 118 11.79 -12.53 1.46
C LYS A 118 10.51 -12.84 2.23
N PHE A 119 10.14 -14.11 2.24
CA PHE A 119 9.05 -14.66 3.04
C PHE A 119 9.64 -15.63 4.07
N THR A 120 9.63 -15.26 5.35
CA THR A 120 10.20 -16.05 6.47
C THR A 120 9.15 -16.48 7.48
N GLY A 121 7.87 -16.28 7.16
CA GLY A 121 6.73 -16.67 7.98
C GLY A 121 5.45 -16.67 7.15
N GLN A 122 4.31 -16.70 7.81
CA GLN A 122 3.01 -16.84 7.17
C GLN A 122 1.90 -16.24 8.02
N ILE A 123 0.75 -15.95 7.40
CA ILE A 123 -0.44 -15.42 8.07
C ILE A 123 -1.53 -16.50 7.99
N LEU A 124 -1.95 -16.98 9.15
CA LEU A 124 -2.93 -18.05 9.30
C LEU A 124 -4.31 -17.48 9.71
N PRO A 125 -5.41 -18.23 9.53
CA PRO A 125 -6.76 -17.77 9.88
C PRO A 125 -6.97 -17.37 11.35
N ASN A 126 -6.12 -17.87 12.26
CA ASN A 126 -6.19 -17.57 13.68
C ASN A 126 -5.42 -16.31 14.10
N ALA A 127 -4.62 -15.73 13.19
CA ALA A 127 -3.96 -14.45 13.41
C ALA A 127 -4.98 -13.34 13.64
N LYS A 128 -4.55 -12.22 14.24
CA LYS A 128 -5.45 -11.10 14.53
C LYS A 128 -5.21 -9.91 13.65
N LYS A 129 -3.95 -9.58 13.41
CA LYS A 129 -3.61 -8.35 12.71
C LYS A 129 -2.34 -8.50 11.90
N VAL A 130 -2.40 -7.99 10.68
CA VAL A 130 -1.23 -7.72 9.85
C VAL A 130 -0.93 -6.23 9.91
N THR A 131 0.33 -5.88 10.11
CA THR A 131 0.82 -4.51 10.06
C THR A 131 1.83 -4.36 8.91
N TYR A 132 1.62 -3.36 8.07
CA TYR A 132 2.52 -2.99 6.98
C TYR A 132 3.28 -1.73 7.37
N ARG A 133 4.62 -1.75 7.24
CA ARG A 133 5.47 -0.58 7.46
C ARG A 133 6.24 -0.27 6.20
N ILE A 134 6.14 0.96 5.72
CA ILE A 134 6.78 1.41 4.48
C ILE A 134 7.73 2.56 4.78
N HIS A 135 8.98 2.38 4.38
CA HIS A 135 10.04 3.37 4.54
C HIS A 135 10.40 3.94 3.17
N MET A 136 9.94 5.17 2.90
CA MET A 136 10.20 5.84 1.63
C MET A 136 11.71 6.12 1.48
N LYS A 137 12.31 5.64 0.39
CA LYS A 137 13.75 5.73 0.10
C LYS A 137 14.05 6.82 -0.92
N ARG A 138 13.16 6.99 -1.90
CA ARG A 138 13.23 8.05 -2.92
C ARG A 138 11.84 8.41 -3.42
N VAL A 139 11.59 9.70 -3.55
CA VAL A 139 10.34 10.24 -4.11
C VAL A 139 10.70 11.21 -5.23
N ILE A 140 10.13 11.00 -6.40
CA ILE A 140 10.26 11.89 -7.56
C ILE A 140 8.85 12.39 -7.85
N ASN A 141 8.62 13.70 -7.77
CA ASN A 141 7.33 14.33 -8.07
C ASN A 141 7.54 15.50 -9.05
N ARG A 142 7.82 15.16 -10.32
CA ARG A 142 8.01 16.12 -11.43
C ARG A 142 7.18 15.66 -12.64
N LYS A 143 7.71 15.75 -13.86
CA LYS A 143 7.07 15.19 -15.07
C LYS A 143 6.82 13.67 -14.95
N LEU A 144 7.72 12.98 -14.26
CA LEU A 144 7.57 11.59 -13.84
C LEU A 144 7.29 11.58 -12.34
N VAL A 145 6.23 10.89 -11.92
CA VAL A 145 5.92 10.67 -10.50
C VAL A 145 6.26 9.23 -10.15
N MET A 146 7.19 9.02 -9.21
CA MET A 146 7.67 7.69 -8.81
C MET A 146 8.10 7.66 -7.35
N GLY A 147 7.73 6.59 -6.66
CA GLY A 147 8.18 6.23 -5.32
C GLY A 147 9.06 4.99 -5.34
N VAL A 148 10.11 5.02 -4.52
CA VAL A 148 10.92 3.85 -4.17
C VAL A 148 10.91 3.70 -2.65
N ALA A 149 10.60 2.52 -2.15
CA ALA A 149 10.52 2.25 -0.71
C ALA A 149 11.04 0.85 -0.36
N ASP A 150 11.45 0.69 0.89
CA ASP A 150 11.60 -0.62 1.51
C ASP A 150 10.38 -0.84 2.42
N GLY A 151 9.95 -2.09 2.59
CA GLY A 151 8.73 -2.42 3.32
C GLY A 151 8.85 -3.70 4.12
N GLU A 152 8.07 -3.77 5.19
CA GLU A 152 7.97 -4.91 6.09
C GLU A 152 6.50 -5.27 6.30
N VAL A 153 6.25 -6.58 6.42
CA VAL A 153 4.95 -7.12 6.83
C VAL A 153 5.14 -7.89 8.12
N GLU A 154 4.38 -7.49 9.12
CA GLU A 154 4.34 -8.06 10.46
C GLU A 154 2.98 -8.73 10.69
N VAL A 155 2.97 -9.90 11.33
CA VAL A 155 1.74 -10.51 11.84
C VAL A 155 1.86 -10.68 13.34
N ASP A 156 0.89 -10.14 14.09
CA ASP A 156 0.80 -10.24 15.56
C ASP A 156 2.13 -9.97 16.29
N GLY A 157 2.87 -8.94 15.86
CA GLY A 157 4.15 -8.52 16.48
C GLY A 157 5.40 -9.20 15.94
N ARG A 158 5.30 -10.06 14.92
CA ARG A 158 6.45 -10.73 14.28
C ARG A 158 6.58 -10.34 12.81
N VAL A 159 7.71 -9.75 12.43
CA VAL A 159 8.06 -9.50 11.01
C VAL A 159 8.22 -10.83 10.29
N ILE A 160 7.49 -10.99 9.19
CA ILE A 160 7.47 -12.21 8.38
C ILE A 160 7.89 -11.97 6.94
N TYR A 161 7.64 -10.77 6.38
CA TYR A 161 8.04 -10.42 5.03
C TYR A 161 8.89 -9.15 5.04
N THR A 162 9.88 -9.10 4.15
CA THR A 162 10.64 -7.88 3.86
C THR A 162 10.75 -7.71 2.36
N ALA A 163 10.59 -6.48 1.88
CA ALA A 163 10.77 -6.12 0.48
C ALA A 163 11.70 -4.90 0.36
N THR A 164 12.67 -4.97 -0.54
CA THR A 164 13.57 -3.85 -0.85
C THR A 164 13.27 -3.27 -2.22
N ASP A 165 13.43 -1.96 -2.35
CA ASP A 165 13.25 -1.23 -3.61
C ASP A 165 11.91 -1.51 -4.32
N LEU A 166 10.81 -1.54 -3.57
CA LEU A 166 9.45 -1.47 -4.10
C LEU A 166 9.34 -0.21 -4.96
N LYS A 167 8.87 -0.34 -6.21
CA LYS A 167 8.74 0.78 -7.15
C LYS A 167 7.30 0.92 -7.61
N VAL A 168 6.77 2.13 -7.50
CA VAL A 168 5.46 2.50 -8.04
C VAL A 168 5.59 3.83 -8.77
N GLY A 169 4.92 3.95 -9.93
CA GLY A 169 4.81 5.21 -10.67
C GLY A 169 3.35 5.63 -10.86
N LEU A 170 3.12 6.92 -11.04
CA LEU A 170 1.83 7.45 -11.49
C LEU A 170 1.93 7.91 -12.94
N PHE A 171 0.93 7.55 -13.74
CA PHE A 171 0.92 7.76 -15.18
C PHE A 171 -0.37 8.43 -15.63
N GLN A 172 -0.23 9.49 -16.44
CA GLN A 172 -1.37 10.20 -17.02
C GLN A 172 -2.05 9.37 -18.12
N ASP A 173 -1.25 8.67 -18.91
CA ASP A 173 -1.69 7.73 -19.93
C ASP A 173 -1.07 6.35 -19.64
N THR A 174 -1.93 5.33 -19.60
CA THR A 174 -1.54 3.94 -19.33
C THR A 174 -1.70 3.03 -20.55
N SER A 175 -2.00 3.58 -21.73
CA SER A 175 -2.19 2.82 -22.98
C SER A 175 -0.88 2.31 -23.60
N SER A 176 0.26 2.87 -23.19
CA SER A 176 1.60 2.56 -23.70
C SER A 176 2.40 1.56 -22.84
N PHE A 177 1.76 1.00 -21.81
CA PHE A 177 2.33 -0.04 -20.97
C PHE A 177 2.29 -1.41 -21.62
#